data_AF-A0A422P1Z0-F1
#
_entry.id   AF-A0A422P1Z0-F1
#
_cell.length_a   1.000
_cell.length_b   1.000
_cell.length_c   1.000
_cell.angle_alpha   90.00
_cell.angle_beta   90.00
_cell.angle_gamma   90.00
#
_symmetry.space_group_name_H-M   'P 1'
#
loop_
_entity.id
_entity.type
_entity.pdbx_description
1 polymer ?
#
loop_
_entity_poly.entity_id
_entity_poly.type
_entity_poly.pdbx_seq_one_letter_code
_entity_poly.pdbx_strand_id
1 'polypeptide(L)'
;MPSPTTKKSFAEREEAAEAKAEPAPTITSAVPYTAEEEACLREHLTASLLEQQERQSRDGDAAWTKTTLPLLVSMVAKVLQLAADNYNEESGTAGGAPATPATDTTTTKNQLPRGSGPTSLPAKPPSKMECFLEENTYLLEQLRLQQWAFFTLPRLWEILADPFMYNSDATGKLRSAKLQAAVRRCVLSSAPLFTAPSSLISMNEVSTG
;
A
#
# COMPACT_ATOMS: atom_id res chain seq x y z
N MET A 1 -81.10 -18.28 -12.52
CA MET A 1 -80.46 -19.07 -13.59
C MET A 1 -78.94 -18.99 -13.42
N PRO A 2 -78.21 -20.07 -13.74
CA PRO A 2 -76.98 -20.50 -13.07
C PRO A 2 -75.67 -19.93 -13.66
N SER A 3 -74.60 -20.02 -12.85
CA SER A 3 -73.19 -19.90 -13.24
C SER A 3 -72.77 -20.93 -14.29
N PRO A 4 -71.59 -20.72 -14.91
CA PRO A 4 -70.53 -21.71 -14.71
C PRO A 4 -69.17 -21.09 -14.35
N THR A 5 -68.57 -21.68 -13.32
CA THR A 5 -67.16 -21.69 -12.94
C THR A 5 -66.30 -22.35 -14.03
N THR A 6 -64.99 -22.01 -14.16
CA THR A 6 -63.82 -22.93 -14.38
C THR A 6 -62.55 -22.12 -14.72
N LYS A 7 -61.62 -21.90 -13.76
CA LYS A 7 -60.30 -22.54 -13.48
C LYS A 7 -59.05 -21.96 -14.20
N LYS A 8 -58.25 -21.22 -13.41
CA LYS A 8 -56.86 -21.49 -12.95
C LYS A 8 -55.77 -21.98 -13.94
N SER A 9 -54.71 -21.16 -14.08
CA SER A 9 -53.26 -21.48 -14.01
C SER A 9 -52.50 -20.13 -14.06
N PHE A 10 -51.86 -19.57 -13.03
CA PHE A 10 -50.66 -20.00 -12.29
C PHE A 10 -49.59 -20.69 -13.14
N ALA A 11 -48.68 -19.88 -13.67
CA ALA A 11 -47.30 -20.15 -14.05
C ALA A 11 -46.70 -18.74 -14.30
N GLU A 12 -46.16 -18.06 -13.29
CA GLU A 12 -44.79 -18.31 -12.79
C GLU A 12 -43.83 -18.43 -13.97
N ARG A 13 -43.32 -17.27 -14.40
CA ARG A 13 -42.05 -17.19 -15.11
C ARG A 13 -41.30 -16.01 -14.52
N GLU A 14 -40.63 -16.32 -13.41
CA GLU A 14 -39.32 -15.78 -13.07
C GLU A 14 -38.53 -15.55 -14.37
N GLU A 15 -38.51 -14.31 -14.83
CA GLU A 15 -37.47 -13.85 -15.72
C GLU A 15 -36.31 -13.51 -14.82
N ALA A 16 -35.45 -14.52 -14.65
CA ALA A 16 -34.22 -14.45 -13.91
C ALA A 16 -33.48 -13.16 -14.27
N ALA A 17 -33.29 -12.32 -13.26
CA ALA A 17 -32.21 -11.36 -13.26
C ALA A 17 -30.91 -12.14 -13.45
N GLU A 18 -30.45 -12.23 -14.71
CA GLU A 18 -29.07 -12.58 -15.01
C GLU A 18 -28.24 -11.37 -14.57
N ALA A 19 -28.08 -11.25 -13.25
CA ALA A 19 -27.04 -10.46 -12.65
C ALA A 19 -25.74 -11.05 -13.18
N LYS A 20 -25.22 -10.39 -14.21
CA LYS A 20 -23.93 -10.62 -14.83
C LYS A 20 -22.91 -10.66 -13.69
N ALA A 21 -22.59 -11.86 -13.21
CA ALA A 21 -21.70 -12.05 -12.08
C ALA A 21 -20.35 -11.48 -12.49
N GLU A 22 -20.03 -10.29 -11.98
CA GLU A 22 -18.71 -9.72 -12.14
C GLU A 22 -17.72 -10.76 -11.58
N PRO A 23 -16.65 -11.08 -12.32
CA PRO A 23 -15.70 -12.08 -11.87
C PRO A 23 -15.15 -11.66 -10.52
N ALA A 24 -15.26 -12.56 -9.53
CA ALA A 24 -14.80 -12.29 -8.18
C ALA A 24 -13.34 -11.79 -8.21
N PRO A 25 -12.99 -10.76 -7.41
CA PRO A 25 -11.65 -10.23 -7.38
C PRO A 25 -10.66 -11.36 -7.06
N THR A 26 -9.67 -11.53 -7.93
CA THR A 26 -8.66 -12.58 -7.79
C THR A 26 -7.60 -12.11 -6.80
N ILE A 27 -7.45 -12.85 -5.70
CA ILE A 27 -6.37 -12.64 -4.73
C ILE A 27 -5.28 -13.66 -5.02
N THR A 28 -4.09 -13.17 -5.27
CA THR A 28 -2.94 -13.99 -5.65
C THR A 28 -2.38 -14.70 -4.41
N SER A 29 -2.19 -16.01 -4.49
CA SER A 29 -1.61 -16.83 -3.40
C SER A 29 -0.11 -16.58 -3.15
N ALA A 30 0.50 -15.64 -3.88
CA ALA A 30 1.93 -15.34 -3.78
C ALA A 30 2.31 -14.62 -2.48
N VAL A 31 1.35 -14.01 -1.80
CA VAL A 31 1.55 -13.35 -0.50
C VAL A 31 0.86 -14.19 0.58
N PRO A 32 1.55 -14.59 1.66
CA PRO A 32 0.98 -15.42 2.71
C PRO A 32 0.08 -14.58 3.64
N TYR A 33 -1.11 -14.24 3.16
CA TYR A 33 -2.11 -13.54 3.97
C TYR A 33 -2.75 -14.47 5.02
N THR A 34 -3.16 -13.89 6.14
CA THR A 34 -4.00 -14.61 7.12
C THR A 34 -5.45 -14.59 6.64
N ALA A 35 -6.30 -15.43 7.24
CA ALA A 35 -7.72 -15.47 6.88
C ALA A 35 -8.42 -14.12 7.11
N GLU A 36 -8.02 -13.37 8.14
CA GLU A 36 -8.57 -12.05 8.46
C GLU A 36 -8.16 -11.00 7.43
N GLU A 37 -6.89 -11.04 6.99
CA GLU A 37 -6.38 -10.16 5.94
C GLU A 37 -7.07 -10.44 4.60
N GLU A 38 -7.21 -11.72 4.22
CA GLU A 38 -7.94 -12.08 3.01
C GLU A 38 -9.41 -11.68 3.06
N ALA A 39 -10.09 -11.90 4.19
CA ALA A 39 -11.48 -11.50 4.37
C ALA A 39 -11.63 -9.97 4.24
N CYS A 40 -10.75 -9.20 4.89
CA CYS A 40 -10.71 -7.75 4.79
C CYS A 40 -10.49 -7.29 3.33
N LEU A 41 -9.56 -7.93 2.63
CA LEU A 41 -9.25 -7.61 1.24
C LEU A 41 -10.42 -7.93 0.30
N ARG A 42 -11.05 -9.10 0.44
CA ARG A 42 -12.23 -9.49 -0.35
C ARG A 42 -13.37 -8.51 -0.14
N GLU A 43 -13.67 -8.21 1.12
CA GLU A 43 -14.72 -7.28 1.49
C GLU A 43 -14.55 -5.92 0.78
N HIS A 44 -13.34 -5.36 0.80
CA HIS A 44 -13.07 -4.06 0.17
C HIS A 44 -13.00 -4.11 -1.36
N LEU A 45 -12.62 -5.24 -1.96
CA LEU A 45 -12.61 -5.40 -3.42
C LEU A 45 -14.00 -5.66 -3.99
N THR A 46 -14.91 -6.23 -3.20
CA THR A 46 -16.30 -6.49 -3.62
C THR A 46 -17.26 -5.36 -3.27
N ALA A 47 -16.91 -4.53 -2.27
CA ALA A 47 -17.76 -3.41 -1.88
C ALA A 47 -17.82 -2.38 -2.99
N SER A 48 -19.03 -1.91 -3.32
CA SER A 48 -19.18 -0.78 -4.22
C SER A 48 -18.58 0.49 -3.60
N LEU A 49 -18.14 1.42 -4.45
CA LEU A 49 -17.57 2.69 -4.00
C LEU A 49 -18.53 3.46 -3.06
N LEU A 50 -19.85 3.32 -3.28
CA LEU A 50 -20.89 3.95 -2.49
C LEU A 50 -21.02 3.30 -1.10
N GLU A 51 -20.97 1.97 -1.02
CA GLU A 51 -20.96 1.24 0.27
C GLU A 51 -19.69 1.53 1.07
N GLN A 52 -18.53 1.70 0.41
CA GLN A 52 -17.30 2.10 1.08
C GLN A 52 -17.43 3.49 1.71
N GLN A 53 -18.06 4.44 1.01
CA GLN A 53 -18.27 5.80 1.50
C GLN A 53 -19.28 5.86 2.67
N GLU A 54 -20.36 5.09 2.59
CA GLU A 54 -21.34 4.98 3.68
C GLU A 54 -20.74 4.33 4.93
N ARG A 55 -19.90 3.30 4.76
CA ARG A 55 -19.22 2.65 5.89
C ARG A 55 -18.22 3.55 6.57
N GLN A 56 -17.43 4.32 5.83
CA GLN A 56 -16.55 5.33 6.42
C GLN A 56 -17.33 6.34 7.25
N SER A 57 -18.52 6.73 6.77
CA SER A 57 -19.41 7.65 7.52
C SER A 57 -20.02 7.00 8.77
N ARG A 58 -20.21 5.67 8.78
CA ARG A 58 -20.89 4.93 9.85
C ARG A 58 -19.94 4.42 10.94
N ASP A 59 -18.81 3.84 10.56
CA ASP A 59 -17.85 3.21 11.48
C ASP A 59 -16.92 4.24 12.14
N GLY A 60 -16.72 5.39 11.49
CA GLY A 60 -15.90 6.49 11.99
C GLY A 60 -14.41 6.16 12.09
N ASP A 61 -13.60 7.20 12.28
CA ASP A 61 -12.13 7.12 12.26
C ASP A 61 -11.55 6.18 13.34
N ALA A 62 -12.28 6.00 14.44
CA ALA A 62 -11.87 5.12 15.54
C ALA A 62 -11.97 3.63 15.19
N ALA A 63 -12.90 3.22 14.34
CA ALA A 63 -12.99 1.83 13.89
C ALA A 63 -11.88 1.53 12.87
N TRP A 64 -11.66 2.43 11.92
CA TRP A 64 -10.57 2.34 10.93
C TRP A 64 -9.22 2.06 11.59
N THR A 65 -8.85 2.90 12.57
CA THR A 65 -7.55 2.79 13.26
C THR A 65 -7.41 1.52 14.10
N LYS A 66 -8.52 0.94 14.59
CA LYS A 66 -8.51 -0.27 15.44
C LYS A 66 -8.59 -1.57 14.66
N THR A 67 -9.29 -1.61 13.53
CA THR A 67 -9.59 -2.85 12.81
C THR A 67 -8.88 -2.92 11.47
N THR A 68 -9.08 -1.91 10.61
CA THR A 68 -8.68 -2.00 9.20
C THR A 68 -7.22 -1.60 9.00
N LEU A 69 -6.78 -0.52 9.66
CA LEU A 69 -5.42 -0.02 9.50
C LEU A 69 -4.34 -1.03 9.92
N PRO A 70 -4.46 -1.77 11.05
CA PRO A 70 -3.47 -2.78 11.42
C PRO A 70 -3.35 -3.90 10.38
N LEU A 71 -4.49 -4.36 9.83
CA LEU A 71 -4.52 -5.38 8.77
C LEU A 71 -3.87 -4.84 7.49
N LEU A 72 -4.19 -3.61 7.10
CA LEU A 72 -3.60 -2.95 5.94
C LEU A 72 -2.08 -2.81 6.07
N VAL A 73 -1.59 -2.36 7.24
CA VAL A 73 -0.15 -2.26 7.53
C VAL A 73 0.53 -3.62 7.43
N SER A 74 -0.09 -4.66 7.98
CA SER A 74 0.43 -6.04 7.89
C SER A 74 0.51 -6.52 6.44
N MET A 75 -0.55 -6.33 5.66
CA MET A 75 -0.58 -6.73 4.25
C MET A 75 0.46 -5.98 3.41
N VAL A 76 0.60 -4.67 3.60
CA VAL A 76 1.61 -3.85 2.92
C VAL A 76 3.02 -4.32 3.30
N ALA A 77 3.27 -4.65 4.58
CA ALA A 77 4.57 -5.17 5.01
C ALA A 77 4.94 -6.46 4.27
N LYS A 78 3.99 -7.39 4.11
CA LYS A 78 4.20 -8.65 3.38
C LYS A 78 4.50 -8.43 1.91
N VAL A 79 3.79 -7.50 1.25
CA VAL A 79 4.04 -7.16 -0.16
C VAL A 79 5.39 -6.46 -0.35
N LEU A 80 5.78 -5.58 0.58
CA LEU A 80 7.11 -4.95 0.55
C LEU A 80 8.23 -5.94 0.84
N GLN A 81 8.00 -6.95 1.68
CA GLN A 81 8.93 -8.06 1.89
C GLN A 81 9.08 -8.91 0.62
N LEU A 82 7.97 -9.27 -0.04
CA LEU A 82 8.00 -9.95 -1.34
C LEU A 82 8.84 -9.16 -2.36
N ALA A 83 8.68 -7.84 -2.40
CA ALA A 83 9.49 -6.98 -3.25
C ALA A 83 10.98 -7.05 -2.86
N ALA A 84 11.31 -6.97 -1.57
CA ALA A 84 12.69 -7.04 -1.09
C ALA A 84 13.37 -8.38 -1.45
N ASP A 85 12.65 -9.49 -1.31
CA ASP A 85 13.15 -10.83 -1.64
C ASP A 85 13.50 -10.94 -3.14
N ASN A 86 12.62 -10.43 -4.00
CA ASN A 86 12.83 -10.41 -5.46
C ASN A 86 13.91 -9.40 -5.90
N TYR A 87 14.13 -8.32 -5.15
CA TYR A 87 15.13 -7.29 -5.48
C TYR A 87 16.56 -7.83 -5.33
N ASN A 88 16.77 -8.70 -4.35
CA ASN A 88 18.04 -9.36 -4.14
C ASN A 88 18.39 -10.30 -5.30
N GLU A 89 17.40 -10.99 -5.85
CA GLU A 89 17.57 -11.84 -7.05
C GLU A 89 17.85 -11.02 -8.32
N GLU A 90 17.18 -9.87 -8.50
CA GLU A 90 17.45 -8.96 -9.61
C GLU A 90 18.89 -8.43 -9.60
N SER A 91 19.39 -8.05 -8.42
CA SER A 91 20.75 -7.50 -8.27
C SER A 91 21.85 -8.57 -8.31
N GLY A 92 21.58 -9.80 -7.87
CA GLY A 92 22.51 -10.93 -7.97
C GLY A 92 22.76 -11.40 -9.40
N THR A 93 21.79 -11.25 -10.31
CA THR A 93 21.92 -11.68 -11.71
C THR A 93 22.71 -10.68 -12.57
N ALA A 94 22.93 -9.45 -12.09
CA ALA A 94 23.71 -8.42 -12.77
C ALA A 94 25.22 -8.43 -12.40
N GLY A 95 25.67 -9.37 -11.56
CA GLY A 95 27.02 -9.42 -10.99
C GLY A 95 28.11 -10.10 -11.83
N GLY A 96 27.90 -10.28 -13.15
CA GLY A 96 28.85 -10.93 -14.04
C GLY A 96 29.67 -9.97 -14.90
N ALA A 97 30.39 -9.02 -14.31
CA ALA A 97 31.43 -8.26 -15.02
C ALA A 97 32.70 -8.19 -14.16
N PRO A 98 33.88 -8.56 -14.71
CA PRO A 98 35.07 -8.80 -13.93
C PRO A 98 35.62 -7.49 -13.33
N ALA A 99 36.05 -7.59 -12.07
CA ALA A 99 36.84 -6.57 -11.41
C ALA A 99 38.11 -6.28 -12.22
N THR A 100 38.17 -5.13 -12.87
CA THR A 100 39.42 -4.53 -13.33
C THR A 100 40.11 -3.84 -12.14
N PRO A 101 41.34 -4.24 -11.77
CA PRO A 101 42.13 -3.50 -10.80
C PRO A 101 42.73 -2.29 -11.51
N ALA A 102 42.30 -1.09 -11.14
CA ALA A 102 42.95 0.13 -11.61
C ALA A 102 44.09 0.49 -10.63
N THR A 103 45.30 0.20 -11.11
CA THR A 103 46.60 0.53 -10.53
C THR A 103 46.84 2.04 -10.46
N ASP A 104 47.65 2.43 -9.49
CA ASP A 104 48.15 3.75 -9.12
C ASP A 104 48.42 4.77 -10.24
N THR A 105 48.09 6.04 -9.98
CA THR A 105 48.98 7.16 -10.36
C THR A 105 48.89 8.32 -9.36
N THR A 106 50.01 8.53 -8.69
CA THR A 106 50.42 9.63 -7.80
C THR A 106 50.22 11.03 -8.40
N THR A 107 49.82 12.04 -7.59
CA THR A 107 50.46 13.38 -7.48
C THR A 107 49.66 14.38 -6.62
N THR A 108 50.23 14.68 -5.44
CA THR A 108 50.41 15.99 -4.78
C THR A 108 49.23 16.96 -4.57
N LYS A 109 48.85 17.16 -3.30
CA LYS A 109 48.89 18.51 -2.68
C LYS A 109 48.94 18.47 -1.14
N ASN A 110 49.97 19.13 -0.61
CA ASN A 110 50.14 19.50 0.80
C ASN A 110 48.90 20.22 1.36
N GLN A 111 48.43 19.81 2.54
CA GLN A 111 48.41 20.66 3.73
C GLN A 111 47.89 19.90 4.95
N LEU A 112 48.72 19.84 6.00
CA LEU A 112 48.31 19.57 7.38
C LEU A 112 47.79 20.90 7.95
N PRO A 113 46.71 20.88 8.76
CA PRO A 113 46.97 21.21 10.15
C PRO A 113 46.38 20.19 11.12
N ARG A 114 47.17 20.04 12.18
CA ARG A 114 47.00 19.21 13.36
C ARG A 114 45.77 19.68 14.13
N GLY A 115 44.73 18.85 14.19
CA GLY A 115 43.57 19.03 15.04
C GLY A 115 43.08 17.67 15.50
N SER A 116 43.48 17.24 16.70
CA SER A 116 42.95 16.05 17.36
C SER A 116 41.49 16.28 17.73
N GLY A 117 40.58 15.89 16.84
CA GLY A 117 39.22 15.48 17.17
C GLY A 117 39.08 14.00 16.83
N PRO A 118 38.12 13.25 17.43
CA PRO A 118 37.88 11.88 17.01
C PRO A 118 37.55 11.89 15.52
N THR A 119 38.46 11.33 14.72
CA THR A 119 38.25 11.09 13.29
C THR A 119 37.03 10.20 13.16
N SER A 120 35.87 10.81 12.99
CA SER A 120 34.70 10.13 12.44
C SER A 120 35.13 9.63 11.08
N LEU A 121 35.36 8.32 10.96
CA LEU A 121 35.53 7.67 9.68
C LEU A 121 34.34 8.08 8.80
N PRO A 122 34.54 8.46 7.53
CA PRO A 122 33.42 8.70 6.64
C PRO A 122 32.56 7.44 6.61
N ALA A 123 31.32 7.55 7.10
CA ALA A 123 30.39 6.44 7.12
C ALA A 123 30.31 5.85 5.72
N LYS A 124 30.43 4.52 5.61
CA LYS A 124 30.25 3.81 4.35
C LYS A 124 28.88 4.20 3.79
N PRO A 125 28.77 4.64 2.51
CA PRO A 125 27.48 4.96 1.95
C PRO A 125 26.60 3.71 2.00
N PRO A 126 25.31 3.84 2.37
CA PRO A 126 24.41 2.70 2.44
C PRO A 126 24.33 2.01 1.08
N SER A 127 24.30 0.69 1.11
CA SER A 127 24.08 -0.13 -0.07
C SER A 127 22.69 0.12 -0.64
N LYS A 128 22.50 -0.18 -1.93
CA LYS A 128 21.20 -0.03 -2.60
C LYS A 128 20.10 -0.85 -1.91
N MET A 129 20.44 -2.00 -1.34
CA MET A 129 19.48 -2.84 -0.60
C MET A 129 19.12 -2.22 0.75
N GLU A 130 20.09 -1.66 1.47
CA GLU A 130 19.82 -0.95 2.73
C GLU A 130 18.88 0.24 2.49
N CYS A 131 19.12 1.06 1.46
CA CYS A 131 18.20 2.14 1.09
C CYS A 131 16.80 1.62 0.73
N PHE A 132 16.70 0.48 0.05
CA PHE A 132 15.42 -0.13 -0.31
C PHE A 132 14.61 -0.55 0.94
N LEU A 133 15.27 -1.18 1.92
CA LEU A 133 14.65 -1.60 3.18
C LEU A 133 14.30 -0.40 4.09
N GLU A 134 15.15 0.62 4.09
CA GLU A 134 14.87 1.89 4.77
C GLU A 134 13.60 2.53 4.20
N GLU A 135 13.45 2.59 2.87
CA GLU A 135 12.24 3.09 2.23
C GLU A 135 11.02 2.24 2.59
N ASN A 136 11.13 0.90 2.62
CA ASN A 136 10.03 0.04 3.09
C ASN A 136 9.57 0.39 4.51
N THR A 137 10.52 0.61 5.42
CA THR A 137 10.25 0.98 6.80
C THR A 137 9.52 2.32 6.87
N TYR A 138 10.03 3.32 6.14
CA TYR A 138 9.42 4.63 6.05
C TYR A 138 7.98 4.58 5.51
N LEU A 139 7.71 3.78 4.47
CA LEU A 139 6.35 3.62 3.94
C LEU A 139 5.38 3.04 4.98
N LEU A 140 5.82 2.05 5.76
CA LEU A 140 4.99 1.48 6.82
C LEU A 140 4.74 2.48 7.96
N GLU A 141 5.71 3.30 8.31
CA GLU A 141 5.51 4.39 9.29
C GLU A 141 4.50 5.41 8.79
N GLN A 142 4.61 5.86 7.54
CA GLN A 142 3.65 6.82 6.96
C GLN A 142 2.25 6.25 6.85
N LEU A 143 2.12 4.94 6.58
CA LEU A 143 0.84 4.26 6.57
C LEU A 143 0.21 4.22 7.97
N ARG A 144 0.99 3.95 9.03
CA ARG A 144 0.49 3.93 10.41
C ARG A 144 -0.03 5.29 10.89
N LEU A 145 0.40 6.39 10.28
CA LEU A 145 -0.08 7.73 10.59
C LEU A 145 -1.44 8.06 9.96
N GLN A 146 -1.98 7.20 9.10
CA GLN A 146 -3.26 7.41 8.42
C GLN A 146 -4.45 7.19 9.38
N GLN A 147 -5.03 8.29 9.85
CA GLN A 147 -6.16 8.25 10.78
C GLN A 147 -7.50 7.93 10.10
N TRP A 148 -7.57 8.06 8.78
CA TRP A 148 -8.77 7.80 7.97
C TRP A 148 -8.40 7.05 6.69
N ALA A 149 -9.42 6.46 6.07
CA ALA A 149 -9.28 5.85 4.75
C ALA A 149 -9.05 6.93 3.67
N PHE A 150 -8.10 6.68 2.77
CA PHE A 150 -7.61 7.69 1.83
C PHE A 150 -7.98 7.40 0.38
N PHE A 151 -7.92 8.40 -0.49
CA PHE A 151 -8.46 8.29 -1.85
C PHE A 151 -7.73 7.27 -2.75
N THR A 152 -6.45 6.99 -2.49
CA THR A 152 -5.68 5.95 -3.21
C THR A 152 -5.86 4.54 -2.62
N LEU A 153 -6.66 4.40 -1.56
CA LEU A 153 -6.88 3.12 -0.89
C LEU A 153 -7.47 2.04 -1.82
N PRO A 154 -8.43 2.33 -2.72
CA PRO A 154 -8.89 1.33 -3.69
C PRO A 154 -7.75 0.78 -4.55
N ARG A 155 -6.86 1.65 -5.02
CA ARG A 155 -5.69 1.23 -5.80
C ARG A 155 -4.69 0.42 -4.96
N LEU A 156 -4.56 0.74 -3.68
CA LEU A 156 -3.73 -0.03 -2.77
C LEU A 156 -4.31 -1.44 -2.57
N TRP A 157 -5.63 -1.58 -2.42
CA TRP A 157 -6.29 -2.88 -2.32
C TRP A 157 -6.05 -3.75 -3.57
N GLU A 158 -6.11 -3.17 -4.76
CA GLU A 158 -5.78 -3.89 -6.00
C GLU A 158 -4.33 -4.40 -6.02
N ILE A 159 -3.37 -3.57 -5.58
CA ILE A 159 -1.95 -3.95 -5.51
C ILE A 159 -1.73 -5.08 -4.50
N LEU A 160 -2.44 -5.04 -3.37
CA LEU A 160 -2.38 -6.09 -2.35
C LEU A 160 -3.03 -7.39 -2.85
N ALA A 161 -4.11 -7.30 -3.64
CA ALA A 161 -4.76 -8.46 -4.24
C ALA A 161 -3.87 -9.18 -5.25
N ASP A 162 -3.24 -8.42 -6.14
CA ASP A 162 -2.33 -8.94 -7.15
C ASP A 162 -1.12 -8.01 -7.32
N PRO A 163 -0.03 -8.29 -6.58
CA PRO A 163 1.21 -7.53 -6.70
C PRO A 163 1.83 -7.59 -8.10
N PHE A 164 1.51 -8.61 -8.91
CA PHE A 164 2.14 -8.89 -10.20
C PHE A 164 1.43 -8.19 -11.36
N MET A 165 0.11 -8.03 -11.28
CA MET A 165 -0.76 -7.51 -12.35
C MET A 165 -0.18 -6.35 -13.16
N TYR A 166 0.40 -5.36 -12.47
CA TYR A 166 0.98 -4.17 -13.10
C TYR A 166 2.48 -4.00 -12.83
N ASN A 167 3.06 -4.84 -11.98
CA ASN A 167 4.44 -4.69 -11.51
C ASN A 167 5.37 -5.79 -12.04
N SER A 168 4.87 -6.75 -12.80
CA SER A 168 5.71 -7.71 -13.50
C SER A 168 6.28 -7.18 -14.81
N ASP A 169 7.34 -7.80 -15.31
CA ASP A 169 7.85 -7.65 -16.66
C ASP A 169 7.10 -8.56 -17.66
N ALA A 170 7.54 -8.58 -18.93
CA ALA A 170 6.92 -9.40 -19.97
C ALA A 170 7.08 -10.91 -19.74
N THR A 171 7.98 -11.34 -18.86
CA THR A 171 8.20 -12.74 -18.48
C THR A 171 7.39 -13.15 -17.26
N GLY A 172 6.65 -12.20 -16.65
CA GLY A 172 5.91 -12.41 -15.42
C GLY A 172 6.74 -12.22 -14.16
N LYS A 173 8.04 -11.92 -14.27
CA LYS A 173 8.91 -11.66 -13.12
C LYS A 173 8.54 -10.34 -12.45
N LEU A 174 8.45 -10.35 -11.13
CA LEU A 174 8.12 -9.16 -10.34
C LEU A 174 9.25 -8.13 -10.40
N ARG A 175 8.92 -6.89 -10.76
CA ARG A 175 9.86 -5.76 -10.71
C ARG A 175 9.76 -5.07 -9.36
N SER A 176 10.66 -5.42 -8.45
CA SER A 176 10.58 -5.00 -7.05
C SER A 176 10.55 -3.49 -6.84
N ALA A 177 11.42 -2.75 -7.53
CA ALA A 177 11.44 -1.30 -7.46
C ALA A 177 10.14 -0.65 -7.98
N LYS A 178 9.50 -1.27 -8.98
CA LYS A 178 8.23 -0.78 -9.52
C LYS A 178 7.08 -1.01 -8.52
N LEU A 179 7.04 -2.18 -7.90
CA LEU A 179 6.06 -2.51 -6.86
C LEU A 179 6.19 -1.56 -5.66
N GLN A 180 7.40 -1.37 -5.13
CA GLN A 180 7.66 -0.43 -4.03
C GLN A 180 7.23 1.00 -4.41
N ALA A 181 7.54 1.46 -5.63
CA ALA A 181 7.11 2.77 -6.12
C ALA A 181 5.58 2.89 -6.28
N ALA A 182 4.87 1.80 -6.57
CA ALA A 182 3.41 1.78 -6.63
C ALA A 182 2.80 1.91 -5.23
N VAL A 183 3.30 1.13 -4.26
CA VAL A 183 2.90 1.24 -2.84
C VAL A 183 3.20 2.64 -2.30
N ARG A 184 4.40 3.16 -2.56
CA ARG A 184 4.81 4.52 -2.20
C ARG A 184 3.83 5.57 -2.70
N ARG A 185 3.47 5.51 -3.98
CA ARG A 185 2.52 6.46 -4.56
C ARG A 185 1.17 6.39 -3.86
N CYS A 186 0.70 5.20 -3.50
CA CYS A 186 -0.55 5.07 -2.76
C CYS A 186 -0.43 5.71 -1.39
N VAL A 187 0.56 5.32 -0.57
CA VAL A 187 0.69 5.74 0.84
C VAL A 187 1.06 7.22 0.99
N LEU A 188 1.99 7.73 0.17
CA LEU A 188 2.52 9.08 0.33
C LEU A 188 1.64 10.16 -0.34
N SER A 189 0.87 9.82 -1.38
CA SER A 189 -0.08 10.79 -1.95
C SER A 189 -1.25 11.07 -1.02
N SER A 190 -1.52 10.14 -0.10
CA SER A 190 -2.51 10.26 0.95
C SER A 190 -1.93 10.72 2.29
N ALA A 191 -0.61 10.90 2.40
CA ALA A 191 -0.01 11.39 3.63
C ALA A 191 -0.70 12.70 4.03
N PRO A 192 -1.29 12.79 5.23
CA PRO A 192 -1.83 14.06 5.69
C PRO A 192 -0.67 15.06 5.63
N LEU A 193 -0.79 16.06 4.75
CA LEU A 193 -0.01 17.29 4.89
C LEU A 193 -0.32 17.73 6.30
N PHE A 194 0.64 17.58 7.24
CA PHE A 194 0.44 17.90 8.65
C PHE A 194 -0.36 19.19 8.74
N THR A 195 -1.66 19.08 8.97
CA THR A 195 -2.47 20.24 9.28
C THR A 195 -1.96 20.59 10.66
N ALA A 196 -1.19 21.68 10.71
CA ALA A 196 -0.79 22.29 11.96
C ALA A 196 -1.96 22.23 12.93
N PRO A 197 -1.73 21.89 14.22
CA PRO A 197 -2.81 21.89 15.19
C PRO A 197 -3.55 23.21 15.05
N SER A 198 -4.84 23.14 14.72
CA SER A 198 -5.72 24.30 14.60
C SER A 198 -5.95 24.87 16.00
N SER A 199 -4.90 25.44 16.58
CA SER A 199 -4.94 26.30 17.75
C SER A 199 -5.27 27.72 17.32
N LEU A 200 -6.32 27.89 16.52
CA LEU A 200 -6.89 29.17 16.14
C LEU A 200 -8.39 28.98 15.97
N ILE A 201 -9.11 28.97 17.09
CA ILE A 201 -10.40 29.62 17.32
C ILE A 201 -10.71 29.36 18.80
N SER A 202 -10.20 30.25 19.65
CA SER A 202 -10.85 30.59 20.91
C SER A 202 -10.63 32.08 21.11
N MET A 203 -11.21 32.87 20.22
CA MET A 203 -11.49 34.27 20.46
C MET A 203 -12.99 34.49 20.26
N ASN A 204 -13.55 35.27 21.19
CA ASN A 204 -14.91 35.79 21.32
C ASN A 204 -15.77 34.99 22.32
N GLU A 205 -16.34 35.58 23.38
CA GLU A 205 -16.74 36.98 23.58
C GLU A 205 -16.53 37.51 25.01
N VAL A 206 -16.09 38.78 25.05
CA VAL A 206 -16.40 39.78 26.06
C VAL A 206 -17.85 40.25 25.86
N SER A 207 -18.67 40.21 26.91
CA SER A 207 -19.86 41.04 27.21
C SER A 207 -20.75 40.29 28.20
N THR A 208 -21.34 40.84 29.25
CA THR A 208 -21.77 42.21 29.58
C THR A 208 -22.26 42.19 31.04
N GLY A 209 -22.07 43.29 31.79
CA GLY A 209 -22.86 43.61 32.99
C GLY A 209 -22.10 43.59 34.29
#